data_AF-A0A951GP29-F1
#
_entry.id   AF-A0A951GP29-F1
#
_cell.length_a   1.000
_cell.length_b   1.000
_cell.length_c   1.000
_cell.angle_alpha   90.00
_cell.angle_beta   90.00
_cell.angle_gamma   90.00
#
_symmetry.space_group_name_H-M   'P 1'
#
loop_
_entity.id
_entity.type
_entity.pdbx_description
1 polymer ?
#
loop_
_entity_poly.entity_id
_entity_poly.type
_entity_poly.pdbx_seq_one_letter_code
_entity_poly.pdbx_strand_id
1 'polypeptide(L)'
;MTTSSLSPYQAPEPRQGPDFAGTALEGIAPVIVLVGVALLALYRWIVESDRKAQRNHIRGERLAAYRVRHRWKPSDIRPLLSIGVSEVAQRRMAALKGRGRPVVKPHRPFEGELVDKLTRFCNLFRPDATPSERRRSLKEGPWWKHEVEALYRGELAQARAMRIKGAYDHAERAIAATLRISQGKVHAICTEIRAMRRSDAGSANFPAMTLADYDAWMECGKLPMQLAE
;
A
#
# COMPACT_ATOMS: atom_id res chain seq x y z
N MET A 1 -53.77 92.80 -14.62
CA MET A 1 -54.18 91.82 -13.59
C MET A 1 -54.45 90.50 -14.30
N THR A 2 -53.51 89.57 -14.21
CA THR A 2 -53.64 88.15 -14.58
C THR A 2 -52.54 87.42 -13.82
N THR A 3 -52.93 86.71 -12.76
CA THR A 3 -52.03 85.93 -11.91
C THR A 3 -51.83 84.55 -12.53
N SER A 4 -50.66 84.30 -13.11
CA SER A 4 -50.26 82.95 -13.51
C SER A 4 -49.80 82.16 -12.30
N SER A 5 -50.63 81.21 -11.90
CA SER A 5 -50.37 80.14 -10.93
C SER A 5 -49.27 79.21 -11.44
N LEU A 6 -48.10 79.25 -10.80
CA LEU A 6 -47.02 78.28 -11.02
C LEU A 6 -47.31 77.00 -10.22
N SER A 7 -47.41 75.89 -10.93
CA SER A 7 -47.63 74.55 -10.38
C SER A 7 -46.39 74.06 -9.60
N PRO A 8 -46.54 73.54 -8.37
CA PRO A 8 -45.40 73.10 -7.56
C PRO A 8 -44.81 71.80 -8.12
N TYR A 9 -43.50 71.84 -8.34
CA TYR A 9 -42.63 70.75 -8.75
C TYR A 9 -42.72 69.59 -7.73
N GLN A 10 -43.38 68.49 -8.08
CA GLN A 10 -43.37 67.26 -7.28
C GLN A 10 -42.04 66.53 -7.49
N ALA A 11 -41.24 66.41 -6.43
CA ALA A 11 -40.01 65.63 -6.45
C ALA A 11 -40.32 64.13 -6.61
N PRO A 12 -39.57 63.38 -7.44
CA PRO A 12 -39.80 61.96 -7.63
C PRO A 12 -39.49 61.19 -6.35
N GLU A 13 -40.42 60.33 -5.91
CA GLU A 13 -40.20 59.47 -4.76
C GLU A 13 -39.03 58.50 -5.00
N PRO A 14 -38.18 58.28 -3.98
CA PRO A 14 -37.06 57.34 -4.08
C PRO A 14 -37.62 55.91 -4.19
N ARG A 15 -37.39 55.27 -5.33
CA ARG A 15 -37.66 53.84 -5.52
C ARG A 15 -36.79 53.05 -4.53
N GLN A 16 -37.42 52.40 -3.56
CA GLN A 16 -36.78 51.43 -2.69
C GLN A 16 -36.23 50.29 -3.56
N GLY A 17 -34.89 50.21 -3.66
CA GLY A 17 -34.22 49.09 -4.30
C GLY A 17 -34.39 47.82 -3.45
N PRO A 18 -34.45 46.63 -4.06
CA PRO A 18 -34.63 45.39 -3.30
C PRO A 18 -33.43 45.17 -2.37
N ASP A 19 -33.70 44.82 -1.11
CA ASP A 19 -32.69 44.44 -0.11
C ASP A 19 -32.01 43.11 -0.50
N PHE A 20 -31.06 43.17 -1.44
CA PHE A 20 -30.29 42.00 -1.89
C PHE A 20 -29.21 41.53 -0.90
N ALA A 21 -28.98 42.27 0.20
CA ALA A 21 -27.90 41.98 1.14
C ALA A 21 -28.26 40.88 2.16
N GLY A 22 -29.54 40.68 2.48
CA GLY A 22 -29.98 39.68 3.47
C GLY A 22 -29.93 38.23 2.98
N THR A 23 -30.23 38.00 1.70
CA THR A 23 -30.36 36.64 1.13
C THR A 23 -29.02 35.98 0.81
N ALA A 24 -27.95 36.74 0.56
CA ALA A 24 -26.64 36.19 0.23
C ALA A 24 -25.91 35.57 1.43
N LEU A 25 -26.11 36.10 2.65
CA LEU A 25 -25.48 35.59 3.88
C LEU A 25 -26.20 34.34 4.44
N GLU A 26 -27.52 34.26 4.27
CA GLU A 26 -28.33 33.11 4.70
C GLU A 26 -27.98 31.83 3.91
N GLY A 27 -27.48 31.95 2.67
CA GLY A 27 -27.04 30.81 1.86
C GLY A 27 -25.64 30.27 2.18
N ILE A 28 -24.77 31.07 2.80
CA ILE A 28 -23.36 30.73 3.06
C ILE A 28 -23.19 29.94 4.38
N ALA A 29 -23.95 30.32 5.41
CA ALA A 29 -23.92 29.64 6.71
C ALA A 29 -24.19 28.12 6.65
N PRO A 30 -25.23 27.61 5.94
CA PRO A 30 -25.46 26.17 5.86
C PRO A 30 -24.35 25.42 5.11
N VAL A 31 -23.70 26.06 4.13
CA VAL A 31 -22.57 25.47 3.40
C VAL A 31 -21.36 25.32 4.32
N ILE A 32 -21.03 26.33 5.12
CA ILE A 32 -19.91 26.27 6.08
C ILE A 32 -20.17 25.15 7.12
N VAL A 33 -21.39 25.07 7.65
CA VAL A 33 -21.76 24.00 8.60
C VAL A 33 -21.64 22.62 7.94
N LEU A 34 -22.10 22.46 6.70
CA LEU A 34 -22.03 21.20 5.98
C LEU A 34 -20.58 20.79 5.69
N VAL A 35 -19.72 21.73 5.31
CA VAL A 35 -18.28 21.50 5.15
C VAL A 35 -17.65 21.11 6.50
N GLY A 36 -17.98 21.81 7.58
CA GLY A 36 -17.49 21.48 8.92
C GLY A 36 -17.88 20.07 9.39
N VAL A 37 -19.14 19.68 9.16
CA VAL A 37 -19.63 18.31 9.46
C VAL A 37 -18.92 17.27 8.60
N ALA A 38 -18.72 17.54 7.31
CA ALA A 38 -18.02 16.64 6.41
C ALA A 38 -16.55 16.42 6.84
N LEU A 39 -15.85 17.50 7.21
CA LEU A 39 -14.48 17.42 7.73
C LEU A 39 -14.40 16.63 9.05
N LEU A 40 -15.34 16.85 9.97
CA LEU A 40 -15.41 16.09 11.22
C LEU A 40 -15.69 14.60 10.98
N ALA A 41 -16.58 14.27 10.04
CA ALA A 41 -16.89 12.89 9.67
C ALA A 41 -15.67 12.21 9.03
N LEU A 42 -14.96 12.91 8.13
CA LEU A 42 -13.72 12.42 7.53
C LEU A 42 -12.65 12.18 8.60
N TYR A 43 -12.44 13.11 9.51
CA TYR A 43 -11.48 12.94 10.61
C TYR A 43 -11.79 11.71 11.47
N ARG A 44 -13.06 11.55 11.88
CA ARG A 44 -13.52 10.37 12.65
C ARG A 44 -13.30 9.08 11.87
N TRP A 45 -13.59 9.08 10.58
CA TRP A 45 -13.37 7.93 9.72
C TRP A 45 -11.88 7.56 9.62
N ILE A 46 -10.98 8.54 9.46
CA ILE A 46 -9.53 8.32 9.44
C ILE A 46 -9.07 7.69 10.75
N VAL A 47 -9.47 8.27 11.90
CA VAL A 47 -9.08 7.77 13.22
C VAL A 47 -9.60 6.35 13.47
N GLU A 48 -10.85 6.06 13.11
CA GLU A 48 -11.41 4.71 13.30
C GLU A 48 -10.78 3.69 12.34
N SER A 49 -10.47 4.10 11.11
CA SER A 49 -9.76 3.28 10.13
C SER A 49 -8.36 2.91 10.63
N ASP A 50 -7.62 3.88 11.17
CA ASP A 50 -6.31 3.65 11.76
C ASP A 50 -6.38 2.70 12.97
N ARG A 51 -7.29 2.96 13.93
CA ARG A 51 -7.52 2.05 15.07
C ARG A 51 -7.88 0.64 14.63
N LYS A 52 -8.70 0.51 13.58
CA LYS A 52 -9.06 -0.79 13.00
C LYS A 52 -7.84 -1.47 12.37
N ALA A 53 -7.01 -0.73 11.65
CA ALA A 53 -5.76 -1.24 11.07
C ALA A 53 -4.78 -1.73 12.16
N GLN A 54 -4.56 -0.93 13.21
CA GLN A 54 -3.73 -1.31 14.36
C GLN A 54 -4.26 -2.56 15.08
N ARG A 55 -5.57 -2.64 15.35
CA ARG A 55 -6.19 -3.83 15.95
C ARG A 55 -6.00 -5.07 15.08
N ASN A 56 -6.20 -4.94 13.77
CA ASN A 56 -6.02 -6.04 12.83
C ASN A 56 -4.56 -6.50 12.74
N HIS A 57 -3.61 -5.56 12.77
CA HIS A 57 -2.17 -5.84 12.82
C HIS A 57 -1.81 -6.68 14.06
N ILE A 58 -2.16 -6.19 15.25
CA ILE A 58 -1.92 -6.90 16.51
C ILE A 58 -2.61 -8.28 16.51
N ARG A 59 -3.84 -8.37 16.01
CA ARG A 59 -4.57 -9.63 15.88
C ARG A 59 -3.81 -10.60 14.96
N GLY A 60 -3.29 -10.12 13.83
CA GLY A 60 -2.47 -10.89 12.90
C GLY A 60 -1.20 -11.45 13.55
N GLU A 61 -0.46 -10.60 14.27
CA GLU A 61 0.74 -11.02 15.01
C GLU A 61 0.44 -12.07 16.09
N ARG A 62 -0.65 -11.88 16.85
CA ARG A 62 -1.11 -12.88 17.83
C ARG A 62 -1.42 -14.21 17.18
N LEU A 63 -2.19 -14.21 16.09
CA LEU A 63 -2.52 -15.43 15.35
C LEU A 63 -1.27 -16.13 14.83
N ALA A 64 -0.32 -15.38 14.28
CA ALA A 64 0.96 -15.92 13.82
C ALA A 64 1.75 -16.56 14.97
N ALA A 65 1.83 -15.91 16.12
CA ALA A 65 2.47 -16.45 17.31
C ALA A 65 1.79 -17.74 17.81
N TYR A 66 0.45 -17.78 17.85
CA TYR A 66 -0.30 -18.97 18.28
C TYR A 66 -0.16 -20.16 17.34
N ARG A 67 0.02 -19.95 16.03
CA ARG A 67 0.26 -21.04 15.07
C ARG A 67 1.52 -21.84 15.40
N VAL A 68 2.53 -21.19 15.97
CA VAL A 68 3.81 -21.81 16.36
C VAL A 68 3.90 -22.10 17.86
N ARG A 69 2.76 -22.11 18.59
CA ARG A 69 2.71 -22.25 20.05
C ARG A 69 3.47 -23.44 20.63
N HIS A 70 3.50 -24.55 19.89
CA HIS A 70 4.17 -25.79 20.31
C HIS A 70 5.70 -25.69 20.29
N ARG A 71 6.26 -24.63 19.66
CA ARG A 71 7.70 -24.38 19.56
C ARG A 71 8.16 -23.18 20.39
N TRP A 72 7.27 -22.61 21.20
CA TRP A 72 7.63 -21.47 22.05
C TRP A 72 8.73 -21.85 23.03
N LYS A 73 9.61 -20.90 23.28
CA LYS A 73 10.76 -21.03 24.19
C LYS A 73 10.77 -19.88 25.19
N PRO A 74 11.55 -19.98 26.29
CA PRO A 74 11.70 -18.87 27.23
C PRO A 74 12.16 -17.55 26.58
N SER A 75 12.96 -17.60 25.52
CA SER A 75 13.38 -16.42 24.75
C SER A 75 12.22 -15.70 24.03
N ASP A 76 11.09 -16.38 23.80
CA ASP A 76 9.90 -15.81 23.15
C ASP A 76 9.01 -15.03 24.13
N ILE A 77 9.27 -15.11 25.45
CA ILE A 77 8.40 -14.51 26.47
C ILE A 77 8.26 -13.01 26.27
N ARG A 78 9.36 -12.28 26.09
CA ARG A 78 9.33 -10.82 25.88
C ARG A 78 8.55 -10.43 24.61
N PRO A 79 8.80 -11.02 23.43
CA PRO A 79 7.96 -10.83 22.25
C PRO A 79 6.47 -11.13 22.47
N LEU A 80 6.14 -12.23 23.13
CA LEU A 80 4.76 -12.64 23.39
C LEU A 80 4.03 -11.66 24.33
N LEU A 81 4.71 -11.13 25.34
CA LEU A 81 4.14 -10.10 26.21
C LEU A 81 3.89 -8.81 25.43
N SER A 82 4.81 -8.40 24.55
CA SER A 82 4.67 -7.15 23.78
C SER A 82 3.48 -7.14 22.81
N ILE A 83 3.05 -8.30 22.30
CA ILE A 83 1.85 -8.39 21.44
C ILE A 83 0.54 -8.54 22.23
N GLY A 84 0.59 -8.70 23.56
CA GLY A 84 -0.57 -8.85 24.45
C GLY A 84 -1.29 -10.19 24.31
N VAL A 85 -0.59 -11.30 24.59
CA VAL A 85 -1.22 -12.64 24.65
C VAL A 85 -2.19 -12.79 25.83
N SER A 86 -3.13 -13.75 25.73
CA SER A 86 -4.16 -13.98 26.76
C SER A 86 -3.56 -14.51 28.06
N GLU A 87 -4.28 -14.34 29.18
CA GLU A 87 -3.83 -14.85 30.49
C GLU A 87 -3.51 -16.35 30.48
N VAL A 88 -4.32 -17.14 29.78
CA VAL A 88 -4.09 -18.59 29.64
C VAL A 88 -2.75 -18.86 28.96
N ALA A 89 -2.39 -18.07 27.94
CA ALA A 89 -1.10 -18.18 27.27
C ALA A 89 0.04 -17.73 28.20
N GLN A 90 -0.15 -16.67 28.98
CA GLN A 90 0.83 -16.20 29.96
C GLN A 90 1.13 -17.26 31.04
N ARG A 91 0.10 -17.94 31.57
CA ARG A 91 0.29 -19.04 32.52
C ARG A 91 1.10 -20.18 31.90
N ARG A 92 0.86 -20.51 30.63
CA ARG A 92 1.66 -21.52 29.90
C ARG A 92 3.11 -21.09 29.70
N MET A 93 3.34 -19.80 29.50
CA MET A 93 4.69 -19.26 29.31
C MET A 93 5.60 -19.52 30.53
N ALA A 94 5.04 -19.56 31.74
CA ALA A 94 5.77 -19.89 32.97
C ALA A 94 6.32 -21.34 32.97
N ALA A 95 5.72 -22.24 32.20
CA ALA A 95 6.15 -23.64 32.10
C ALA A 95 7.09 -23.91 30.92
N LEU A 96 7.46 -22.89 30.14
CA LEU A 96 8.38 -23.05 29.01
C LEU A 96 9.78 -23.42 29.52
N LYS A 97 10.40 -24.40 28.85
CA LYS A 97 11.73 -24.92 29.20
C LYS A 97 12.62 -24.95 27.96
N GLY A 98 13.94 -25.00 28.20
CA GLY A 98 14.95 -25.14 27.15
C GLY A 98 15.58 -23.82 26.70
N ARG A 99 16.60 -23.94 25.85
CA ARG A 99 17.35 -22.81 25.26
C ARG A 99 17.23 -22.85 23.74
N GLY A 100 17.47 -21.72 23.10
CA GLY A 100 17.66 -21.65 21.66
C GLY A 100 17.10 -20.38 21.03
N ARG A 101 17.16 -20.33 19.70
CA ARG A 101 16.67 -19.17 18.93
C ARG A 101 15.16 -18.99 19.12
N PRO A 102 14.69 -17.74 19.36
CA PRO A 102 13.27 -17.43 19.42
C PRO A 102 12.58 -17.78 18.09
N VAL A 103 11.35 -18.26 18.21
CA VAL A 103 10.48 -18.59 17.06
C VAL A 103 9.50 -17.45 16.80
N VAL A 104 9.14 -16.70 17.84
CA VAL A 104 8.25 -15.55 17.76
C VAL A 104 9.08 -14.32 17.40
N LYS A 105 8.69 -13.62 16.34
CA LYS A 105 9.34 -12.38 15.95
C LYS A 105 9.07 -11.30 17.01
N PRO A 106 10.03 -10.41 17.30
CA PRO A 106 9.79 -9.23 18.12
C PRO A 106 8.63 -8.41 17.56
N HIS A 107 7.76 -7.90 18.43
CA HIS A 107 6.67 -7.00 18.05
C HIS A 107 7.23 -5.77 17.35
N ARG A 108 6.59 -5.39 16.24
CA ARG A 108 6.84 -4.11 15.57
C ARG A 108 5.55 -3.29 15.60
N PRO A 109 5.61 -2.04 16.08
CA PRO A 109 4.48 -1.12 15.96
C PRO A 109 4.01 -1.03 14.51
N PHE A 110 2.70 -0.93 14.32
CA PHE A 110 2.08 -0.86 12.99
C PHE A 110 2.66 0.29 12.16
N GLU A 111 2.84 1.46 12.78
CA GLU A 111 3.43 2.65 12.15
C GLU A 111 4.86 2.37 11.67
N GLY A 112 5.69 1.71 12.49
CA GLY A 112 7.04 1.34 12.10
C GLY A 112 7.06 0.37 10.90
N GLU A 113 6.15 -0.61 10.90
CA GLU A 113 6.02 -1.52 9.75
C GLU A 113 5.49 -0.82 8.49
N LEU A 114 4.58 0.14 8.65
CA LEU A 114 4.05 0.96 7.56
C LEU A 114 5.15 1.83 6.96
N VAL A 115 5.91 2.55 7.80
CA VAL A 115 7.04 3.37 7.36
C VAL A 115 8.10 2.50 6.68
N ASP A 116 8.44 1.33 7.21
CA ASP A 116 9.38 0.40 6.57
C ASP A 116 8.88 0.00 5.16
N LYS A 117 7.61 -0.36 5.02
CA LYS A 117 7.01 -0.76 3.74
C LYS A 117 6.95 0.39 2.73
N LEU A 118 6.54 1.57 3.17
CA LEU A 118 6.50 2.78 2.35
C LEU A 118 7.91 3.18 1.93
N THR A 119 8.88 3.14 2.84
CA THR A 119 10.28 3.43 2.54
C THR A 119 10.83 2.48 1.47
N ARG A 120 10.59 1.17 1.61
CA ARG A 120 10.96 0.19 0.57
C ARG A 120 10.30 0.47 -0.76
N PHE A 121 9.02 0.82 -0.76
CA PHE A 121 8.29 1.17 -1.98
C PHE A 121 8.89 2.43 -2.64
N CYS A 122 9.08 3.50 -1.88
CA CYS A 122 9.69 4.74 -2.36
C CYS A 122 11.09 4.50 -2.93
N ASN A 123 11.90 3.65 -2.28
CA ASN A 123 13.24 3.32 -2.75
C ASN A 123 13.26 2.69 -4.16
N LEU A 124 12.17 2.07 -4.63
CA LEU A 124 12.10 1.52 -5.99
C LEU A 124 12.11 2.59 -7.08
N PHE A 125 11.59 3.79 -6.77
CA PHE A 125 11.39 4.87 -7.74
C PHE A 125 12.28 6.09 -7.48
N ARG A 126 12.97 6.09 -6.34
CA ARG A 126 13.90 7.15 -5.98
C ARG A 126 15.02 7.25 -7.03
N PRO A 127 15.27 8.45 -7.61
CA PRO A 127 16.29 8.62 -8.65
C PRO A 127 17.71 8.42 -8.11
N ASP A 128 17.93 8.72 -6.83
CA ASP A 128 19.21 8.62 -6.13
C ASP A 128 19.51 7.21 -5.58
N ALA A 129 18.53 6.30 -5.57
CA ALA A 129 18.73 4.93 -5.12
C ALA A 129 19.59 4.14 -6.12
N THR A 130 20.59 3.44 -5.61
CA THR A 130 21.43 2.56 -6.44
C THR A 130 20.63 1.32 -6.89
N PRO A 131 21.02 0.66 -8.01
CA PRO A 131 20.37 -0.58 -8.44
C PRO A 131 20.37 -1.67 -7.36
N SER A 132 21.42 -1.72 -6.53
CA SER A 132 21.51 -2.65 -5.41
C SER A 132 20.47 -2.38 -4.32
N GLU A 133 20.19 -1.12 -4.02
CA GLU A 133 19.18 -0.72 -3.04
C GLU A 133 17.76 -0.96 -3.55
N ARG A 134 17.51 -0.68 -4.84
CA ARG A 134 16.23 -1.01 -5.50
C ARG A 134 15.97 -2.51 -5.47
N ARG A 135 16.94 -3.33 -5.90
CA ARG A 135 16.84 -4.81 -5.86
C ARG A 135 16.63 -5.35 -4.46
N ARG A 136 17.28 -4.77 -3.44
CA ARG A 136 17.06 -5.15 -2.03
C ARG A 136 15.63 -4.83 -1.60
N SER A 137 15.18 -3.60 -1.84
CA SER A 137 13.83 -3.15 -1.49
C SER A 137 12.75 -3.99 -2.18
N LEU A 138 12.99 -4.37 -3.45
CA LEU A 138 12.13 -5.24 -4.23
C LEU A 138 11.98 -6.63 -3.60
N LYS A 139 13.10 -7.27 -3.25
CA LYS A 139 13.13 -8.62 -2.64
C LYS A 139 12.47 -8.69 -1.26
N GLU A 140 12.53 -7.60 -0.50
CA GLU A 140 11.91 -7.50 0.82
C GLU A 140 10.43 -7.09 0.76
N GLY A 141 9.94 -6.71 -0.42
CA GLY A 141 8.57 -6.28 -0.66
C GLY A 141 7.59 -7.45 -0.85
N PRO A 142 6.30 -7.28 -0.53
CA PRO A 142 5.26 -8.27 -0.81
C PRO A 142 5.07 -8.55 -2.31
N TRP A 143 5.45 -7.60 -3.17
CA TRP A 143 5.33 -7.70 -4.62
C TRP A 143 6.43 -8.56 -5.27
N TRP A 144 7.49 -8.95 -4.55
CA TRP A 144 8.62 -9.72 -5.08
C TRP A 144 8.21 -10.94 -5.92
N LYS A 145 7.26 -11.74 -5.43
CA LYS A 145 6.82 -12.95 -6.11
C LYS A 145 6.12 -12.67 -7.43
N HIS A 146 5.41 -11.55 -7.49
CA HIS A 146 4.69 -11.12 -8.67
C HIS A 146 5.65 -10.63 -9.75
N GLU A 147 6.71 -9.93 -9.35
CA GLU A 147 7.78 -9.51 -10.26
C GLU A 147 8.54 -10.71 -10.86
N VAL A 148 8.86 -11.72 -10.05
CA VAL A 148 9.48 -12.95 -10.55
C VAL A 148 8.60 -13.63 -11.60
N GLU A 149 7.28 -13.67 -11.41
CA GLU A 149 6.36 -14.22 -12.40
C GLU A 149 6.26 -13.35 -13.65
N ALA A 150 6.23 -12.02 -13.51
CA ALA A 150 6.22 -11.08 -14.64
C ALA A 150 7.46 -11.27 -15.54
N LEU A 151 8.64 -11.35 -14.91
CA LEU A 151 9.91 -11.68 -15.55
C LEU A 151 9.85 -13.04 -16.25
N TYR A 152 9.35 -14.06 -15.56
CA TYR A 152 9.20 -15.41 -16.12
C TYR A 152 8.35 -15.42 -17.39
N ARG A 153 7.24 -14.68 -17.41
CA ARG A 153 6.37 -14.59 -18.58
C ARG A 153 7.05 -13.87 -19.74
N GLY A 154 7.80 -12.79 -19.48
CA GLY A 154 8.54 -12.05 -20.51
C GLY A 154 9.63 -12.91 -21.14
N GLU A 155 10.50 -13.49 -20.32
CA GLU A 155 11.59 -14.34 -20.78
C GLU A 155 11.09 -15.62 -21.47
N LEU A 156 10.00 -16.21 -20.99
CA LEU A 156 9.38 -17.37 -21.63
C LEU A 156 8.81 -17.01 -23.00
N ALA A 157 8.17 -15.84 -23.14
CA ALA A 157 7.66 -15.36 -24.42
C ALA A 157 8.80 -15.14 -25.42
N GLN A 158 9.90 -14.51 -24.97
CA GLN A 158 11.09 -14.28 -25.79
C GLN A 158 11.75 -15.60 -26.22
N ALA A 159 11.97 -16.53 -25.27
CA ALA A 159 12.56 -17.83 -25.57
C ALA A 159 11.71 -18.66 -26.56
N ARG A 160 10.38 -18.57 -26.46
CA ARG A 160 9.45 -19.20 -27.41
C ARG A 160 9.51 -18.55 -28.79
N ALA A 161 9.55 -17.22 -28.86
CA ALA A 161 9.70 -16.49 -30.12
C ALA A 161 11.01 -16.88 -30.83
N MET A 162 12.09 -17.07 -30.07
CA MET A 162 13.39 -17.55 -30.56
C MET A 162 13.46 -19.07 -30.80
N ARG A 163 12.37 -19.81 -30.57
CA ARG A 163 12.28 -21.28 -30.72
C ARG A 163 13.36 -22.06 -29.96
N ILE A 164 13.75 -21.58 -28.78
CA ILE A 164 14.75 -22.24 -27.93
C ILE A 164 14.18 -23.56 -27.40
N LYS A 165 14.90 -24.67 -27.60
CA LYS A 165 14.55 -25.97 -27.01
C LYS A 165 14.69 -25.87 -25.48
N GLY A 166 13.63 -26.23 -24.76
CA GLY A 166 13.60 -26.07 -23.29
C GLY A 166 13.41 -24.61 -22.86
N ALA A 167 12.56 -23.85 -23.57
CA ALA A 167 12.27 -22.44 -23.28
C ALA A 167 11.93 -22.14 -21.80
N TYR A 168 11.26 -23.08 -21.12
CA TYR A 168 10.96 -22.98 -19.69
C TYR A 168 12.23 -22.94 -18.84
N ASP A 169 13.11 -23.94 -19.00
CA ASP A 169 14.38 -24.02 -18.26
C ASP A 169 15.33 -22.88 -18.64
N HIS A 170 15.25 -22.40 -19.88
CA HIS A 170 15.99 -21.22 -20.32
C HIS A 170 15.55 -19.96 -19.55
N ALA A 171 14.25 -19.67 -19.52
CA ALA A 171 13.69 -18.53 -18.81
C ALA A 171 13.99 -18.58 -17.30
N GLU A 172 13.78 -19.74 -16.65
CA GLU A 172 14.07 -19.88 -15.22
C GLU A 172 15.56 -19.67 -14.90
N ARG A 173 16.48 -20.17 -15.74
CA ARG A 173 17.93 -19.97 -15.56
C ARG A 173 18.35 -18.52 -15.74
N ALA A 174 17.84 -17.83 -16.75
CA ALA A 174 18.13 -16.42 -16.99
C ALA A 174 17.70 -15.54 -15.81
N ILE A 175 16.49 -15.79 -15.28
CA ILE A 175 15.95 -15.07 -14.13
C ILE A 175 16.71 -15.40 -12.85
N ALA A 176 17.02 -16.68 -12.62
CA ALA A 176 17.81 -17.13 -11.48
C ALA A 176 19.17 -16.44 -11.42
N ALA A 177 19.85 -16.34 -12.56
CA ALA A 177 21.14 -15.65 -12.69
C ALA A 177 21.01 -14.15 -12.36
N THR A 178 20.06 -13.45 -12.97
CA THR A 178 19.86 -12.01 -12.79
C THR A 178 19.47 -11.65 -11.35
N LEU A 179 18.55 -12.42 -10.77
CA LEU A 179 18.04 -12.18 -9.43
C LEU A 179 18.91 -12.77 -8.33
N ARG A 180 19.98 -13.51 -8.67
CA ARG A 180 20.86 -14.23 -7.73
C ARG A 180 20.08 -15.13 -6.78
N ILE A 181 19.18 -15.94 -7.32
CA ILE A 181 18.43 -16.97 -6.60
C ILE A 181 18.57 -18.31 -7.34
N SER A 182 18.22 -19.43 -6.69
CA SER A 182 18.25 -20.72 -7.38
C SER A 182 17.12 -20.85 -8.40
N GLN A 183 17.34 -21.63 -9.45
CA GLN A 183 16.30 -21.96 -10.43
C GLN A 183 15.07 -22.59 -9.75
N GLY A 184 15.29 -23.53 -8.82
CA GLY A 184 14.20 -24.12 -8.05
C GLY A 184 13.40 -23.11 -7.23
N LYS A 185 14.02 -21.99 -6.80
CA LYS A 185 13.30 -20.91 -6.12
C LYS A 185 12.40 -20.13 -7.08
N VAL A 186 12.86 -19.87 -8.31
CA VAL A 186 12.03 -19.28 -9.38
C VAL A 186 10.82 -20.19 -9.64
N HIS A 187 11.07 -21.47 -9.88
CA HIS A 187 10.03 -22.47 -10.14
C HIS A 187 8.98 -22.54 -9.03
N ALA A 188 9.42 -22.58 -7.77
CA ALA A 188 8.53 -22.61 -6.62
C ALA A 188 7.64 -21.35 -6.52
N ILE A 189 8.22 -20.17 -6.78
CA ILE A 189 7.47 -18.90 -6.79
C ILE A 189 6.40 -18.91 -7.89
N CYS A 190 6.77 -19.28 -9.12
CA CYS A 190 5.83 -19.33 -10.24
C CYS A 190 4.71 -20.36 -9.99
N THR A 191 5.03 -21.50 -9.38
CA THR A 191 4.04 -22.52 -8.98
C THR A 191 3.05 -21.97 -7.96
N GLU A 192 3.53 -21.23 -6.95
CA GLU A 192 2.68 -20.57 -5.96
C GLU A 192 1.73 -19.55 -6.61
N ILE A 193 2.24 -18.70 -7.52
CA ILE A 193 1.45 -17.69 -8.23
C ILE A 193 0.40 -18.34 -9.15
N ARG A 194 0.71 -19.46 -9.79
CA ARG A 194 -0.27 -20.25 -10.56
C ARG A 194 -1.34 -20.88 -9.68
N ALA A 195 -1.01 -21.29 -8.46
CA ALA A 195 -2.00 -21.76 -7.50
C ALA A 195 -2.94 -20.62 -7.08
N MET A 196 -2.41 -19.41 -6.82
CA MET A 196 -3.23 -18.23 -6.50
C MET A 196 -4.17 -17.83 -7.65
N ARG A 197 -3.71 -17.87 -8.90
CA ARG A 197 -4.58 -17.61 -10.08
C ARG A 197 -5.75 -18.57 -10.21
N ARG A 198 -5.58 -19.82 -9.75
CA ARG A 198 -6.67 -20.82 -9.77
C ARG A 198 -7.74 -20.52 -8.72
N SER A 199 -7.37 -19.92 -7.59
CA SER A 199 -8.32 -19.49 -6.55
C SER A 199 -8.92 -18.10 -6.81
N ASP A 200 -8.17 -17.19 -7.44
CA ASP A 200 -8.61 -15.84 -7.78
C ASP A 200 -7.90 -15.39 -9.06
N ALA A 201 -8.63 -15.41 -10.18
CA ALA A 201 -8.11 -15.09 -11.50
C ALA A 201 -7.64 -13.63 -11.63
N GLY A 202 -8.14 -12.70 -10.79
CA GLY A 202 -7.76 -11.29 -10.81
C GLY A 202 -6.48 -10.98 -10.03
N SER A 203 -6.14 -11.80 -9.04
CA SER A 203 -5.07 -11.51 -8.06
C SER A 203 -3.63 -11.52 -8.59
N ALA A 204 -3.39 -12.03 -9.81
CA ALA A 204 -2.04 -12.34 -10.27
C ALA A 204 -1.81 -12.13 -11.78
N ASN A 205 -2.57 -11.22 -12.39
CA ASN A 205 -2.38 -10.81 -13.79
C ASN A 205 -1.45 -9.60 -13.88
N PHE A 206 -0.17 -9.82 -13.64
CA PHE A 206 0.86 -8.82 -13.90
C PHE A 206 1.29 -8.89 -15.37
N PRO A 207 1.54 -7.73 -16.02
CA PRO A 207 2.04 -7.71 -17.39
C PRO A 207 3.39 -8.42 -17.46
N ALA A 208 3.69 -9.06 -18.59
CA ALA A 208 5.00 -9.66 -18.80
C ALA A 208 6.07 -8.56 -18.87
N MET A 209 7.23 -8.82 -18.29
CA MET A 209 8.37 -7.90 -18.27
C MET A 209 9.61 -8.66 -18.70
N THR A 210 10.43 -8.10 -19.57
CA THR A 210 11.71 -8.73 -19.96
C THR A 210 12.80 -8.40 -18.95
N LEU A 211 13.88 -9.18 -18.93
CA LEU A 211 15.05 -8.87 -18.11
C LEU A 211 15.70 -7.54 -18.52
N ALA A 212 15.64 -7.18 -19.80
CA ALA A 212 16.13 -5.90 -20.30
C ALA A 212 15.32 -4.73 -19.70
N ASP A 213 13.98 -4.82 -19.72
CA ASP A 213 13.11 -3.81 -19.11
C ASP A 213 13.34 -3.70 -17.60
N TYR A 214 13.55 -4.84 -16.95
CA TYR A 214 13.82 -4.90 -15.52
C TYR A 214 15.16 -4.26 -15.16
N ASP A 215 16.23 -4.55 -15.89
CA ASP A 215 17.53 -3.93 -15.64
C ASP A 215 17.49 -2.42 -15.92
N ALA A 216 16.84 -1.99 -17.00
CA ALA A 216 16.60 -0.58 -17.25
C ALA A 216 15.84 0.10 -16.09
N TRP A 217 14.77 -0.53 -15.57
CA TRP A 217 14.06 -0.03 -14.41
C TRP A 217 14.94 0.01 -13.15
N MET A 218 15.74 -1.03 -12.89
CA MET A 218 16.66 -1.06 -11.76
C MET A 218 17.76 0.01 -11.85
N GLU A 219 18.13 0.47 -13.05
CA GLU A 219 19.11 1.52 -13.27
C GLU A 219 18.52 2.93 -13.11
N CYS A 220 17.35 3.21 -13.68
CA CYS A 220 16.80 4.56 -13.71
C CYS A 220 15.64 4.82 -12.72
N GLY A 221 15.07 3.78 -12.12
CA GLY A 221 13.90 3.88 -11.24
C GLY A 221 12.59 4.19 -11.96
N LYS A 222 12.58 4.31 -13.29
CA LYS A 222 11.38 4.52 -14.11
C LYS A 222 10.81 3.20 -14.60
N LEU A 223 9.47 3.07 -14.54
CA LEU A 223 8.82 1.86 -15.03
C LEU A 223 8.97 1.77 -16.56
N PRO A 224 8.99 0.55 -17.14
CA PRO A 224 9.16 0.35 -18.58
C PRO A 224 8.13 1.11 -19.44
N MET A 225 6.90 1.26 -18.94
CA MET A 225 5.85 2.05 -19.62
C MET A 225 6.18 3.54 -19.76
N GLN A 226 7.09 4.08 -18.95
CA GLN A 226 7.52 5.48 -18.96
C GLN A 226 8.82 5.70 -19.74
N LEU A 227 9.41 4.65 -20.31
CA LEU A 227 10.62 4.74 -21.14
C LEU A 227 10.30 4.88 -22.64
N ALA A 228 9.02 4.79 -23.00
CA ALA A 228 8.52 4.94 -24.38
C ALA A 228 8.10 6.39 -24.73
N GLU A 229 8.27 7.33 -23.80
CA GLU A 229 8.10 8.79 -23.96
C GLU A 229 9.45 9.48 -24.01
#